data_AF-A0A0E2BIM6-F1
#
_entry.id   AF-A0A0E2BIM6-F1
#
_cell.length_a   1.000
_cell.length_b   1.000
_cell.length_c   1.000
_cell.angle_alpha   90.00
_cell.angle_beta   90.00
_cell.angle_gamma   90.00
#
_symmetry.space_group_name_H-M   'P 1'
#
loop_
_entity.id
_entity.type
_entity.pdbx_description
1 polymer ?
#
loop_
_entity_poly.entity_id
_entity_poly.type
_entity_poly.pdbx_seq_one_letter_code
_entity_poly.pdbx_strand_id
1 'polypeptide(L)'
;MESVIKSIAQRYKITEDPFEEFSDQIIKDIRNSLSNEIVITHFHFQDLYSYFKLLGEQRSGEIMKELKAIIQAHLRPYDKLYVLSPRSILTLSPDCKTEIVEARFDEVVFQVNHLIVDYEIQFMELNSPIDSIEPIWKHLLASSKST
;
A
#
# COMPACT_ATOMS: atom_id res chain seq x y z
N MET A 1 33.23 21.38 -35.55
CA MET A 1 31.93 21.62 -34.89
C MET A 1 31.82 20.55 -33.81
N GLU A 2 32.28 20.86 -32.60
CA GLU A 2 32.35 19.88 -31.51
C GLU A 2 30.96 19.67 -30.91
N SER A 3 30.48 18.42 -30.99
CA SER A 3 29.21 17.99 -30.40
C SER A 3 29.40 17.84 -28.89
N VAL A 4 28.91 18.81 -28.13
CA VAL A 4 28.85 18.75 -26.66
C VAL A 4 27.73 17.79 -26.27
N ILE A 5 28.06 16.52 -26.04
CA ILE A 5 27.14 15.58 -25.40
C ILE A 5 27.07 15.97 -23.92
N LYS A 6 26.00 16.68 -23.53
CA LYS A 6 25.68 16.90 -22.11
C LYS A 6 25.28 15.56 -21.50
N SER A 7 26.14 14.99 -20.66
CA SER A 7 25.77 13.87 -19.81
C SER A 7 24.75 14.35 -18.77
N ILE A 8 23.49 13.91 -18.92
CA ILE A 8 22.48 14.11 -17.89
C ILE A 8 22.71 13.01 -16.86
N ALA A 9 23.67 13.23 -15.96
CA ALA A 9 23.79 12.43 -14.76
C ALA A 9 22.67 12.85 -13.79
N GLN A 10 21.46 12.30 -13.97
CA GLN A 10 20.42 12.38 -12.95
C GLN A 10 20.94 11.61 -11.72
N ARG A 11 21.45 12.36 -10.74
CA ARG A 11 21.74 11.83 -9.41
C ARG A 11 20.42 11.59 -8.72
N TYR A 12 19.95 10.34 -8.74
CA TYR A 12 18.88 9.91 -7.84
C TYR A 12 19.41 10.04 -6.41
N LYS A 13 18.81 10.93 -5.63
CA LYS A 13 19.07 11.05 -4.20
C LYS A 13 18.34 9.87 -3.58
N ILE A 14 19.06 8.82 -3.21
CA ILE A 14 18.50 7.75 -2.38
C ILE A 14 18.13 8.44 -1.07
N THR A 15 16.84 8.63 -0.81
CA THR A 15 16.39 9.16 0.48
C THR A 15 16.74 8.13 1.56
N GLU A 16 17.05 8.61 2.76
CA GLU A 16 17.57 7.76 3.84
C GLU A 16 16.45 6.96 4.53
N ASP A 17 15.17 7.27 4.24
CA ASP A 17 14.02 6.59 4.83
C ASP A 17 12.94 6.29 3.77
N PRO A 18 12.80 5.01 3.35
CA PRO A 18 11.72 4.56 2.46
C PRO A 18 10.32 4.93 3.00
N PHE A 19 10.15 5.03 4.32
CA PHE A 19 8.88 5.43 4.92
C PHE A 19 8.55 6.90 4.64
N GLU A 20 9.55 7.79 4.57
CA GLU A 20 9.34 9.19 4.19
C GLU A 20 8.89 9.28 2.72
N GLU A 21 9.52 8.54 1.80
CA GLU A 21 9.11 8.52 0.39
C GLU A 21 7.68 8.02 0.19
N PHE A 22 7.29 6.93 0.86
CA PHE A 22 5.92 6.44 0.82
C PHE A 22 4.94 7.45 1.39
N SER A 23 5.30 8.09 2.50
CA SER A 23 4.48 9.09 3.17
C SER A 23 4.23 10.30 2.27
N ASP A 24 5.28 10.85 1.67
CA ASP A 24 5.20 11.99 0.76
C ASP A 24 4.36 11.66 -0.48
N GLN A 25 4.53 10.47 -1.04
CA GLN A 25 3.76 10.03 -2.20
C GLN A 25 2.28 9.86 -1.87
N ILE A 26 1.93 9.27 -0.72
CA ILE A 26 0.54 9.14 -0.27
C ILE A 26 -0.09 10.51 -0.05
N ILE A 27 0.60 11.43 0.65
CA ILE A 27 0.12 12.80 0.88
C ILE A 27 -0.12 13.51 -0.46
N LYS A 28 0.83 13.38 -1.40
CA LYS A 28 0.72 13.96 -2.73
C LYS A 28 -0.49 13.41 -3.50
N ASP A 29 -0.73 12.11 -3.43
CA ASP A 29 -1.87 11.49 -4.11
C ASP A 29 -3.21 11.88 -3.47
N ILE A 30 -3.26 12.00 -2.14
CA ILE A 30 -4.43 12.57 -1.43
C ILE A 30 -4.73 13.97 -1.94
N ARG A 31 -3.74 14.87 -1.97
CA ARG A 31 -3.91 16.25 -2.45
C ARG A 31 -4.32 16.30 -3.92
N ASN A 32 -3.72 15.46 -4.76
CA ASN A 32 -3.98 15.44 -6.20
C ASN A 32 -5.32 14.79 -6.56
N SER A 33 -5.90 14.00 -5.66
CA SER A 33 -7.22 13.40 -5.90
C SER A 33 -8.33 14.46 -6.00
N LEU A 34 -8.10 15.65 -5.42
CA LEU A 34 -9.11 16.73 -5.29
C LEU A 34 -10.41 16.28 -4.61
N SER A 35 -10.40 15.10 -3.98
CA SER A 35 -11.53 14.51 -3.30
C SER A 35 -11.53 14.91 -1.83
N ASN A 36 -12.70 15.18 -1.28
CA ASN A 36 -12.90 15.39 0.15
C ASN A 36 -13.32 14.12 0.88
N GLU A 37 -13.57 13.02 0.16
CA GLU A 37 -14.00 11.73 0.70
C GLU A 37 -13.04 10.66 0.20
N ILE A 38 -12.08 10.28 1.04
CA ILE A 38 -11.07 9.28 0.70
C ILE A 38 -11.09 8.18 1.73
N VAL A 39 -11.19 6.93 1.28
CA VAL A 39 -11.02 5.77 2.16
C VAL A 39 -9.62 5.20 1.98
N ILE A 40 -8.90 5.11 3.08
CA ILE A 40 -7.64 4.37 3.17
C ILE A 40 -7.95 2.99 3.74
N THR A 41 -7.50 1.96 3.04
CA THR A 41 -7.60 0.58 3.50
C THR A 41 -6.21 0.04 3.76
N HIS A 42 -6.03 -0.64 4.89
CA HIS A 42 -4.79 -1.31 5.24
C HIS A 42 -5.00 -2.80 5.33
N PHE A 43 -4.21 -3.53 4.55
CA PHE A 43 -4.08 -4.97 4.61
C PHE A 43 -2.85 -5.30 5.44
N HIS A 44 -3.08 -5.80 6.65
CA HIS A 44 -2.03 -6.29 7.53
C HIS A 44 -1.94 -7.81 7.43
N PHE A 45 -0.83 -8.32 6.91
CA PHE A 45 -0.63 -9.76 6.76
C PHE A 45 0.20 -10.33 7.92
N GLN A 46 -0.05 -11.60 8.23
CA GLN A 46 0.81 -12.39 9.11
C GLN A 46 2.28 -12.33 8.67
N ASP A 47 3.20 -12.68 9.58
CA ASP A 47 4.61 -12.73 9.23
C ASP A 47 4.91 -13.86 8.24
N LEU A 48 5.26 -13.49 7.02
CA LEU A 48 5.59 -14.44 5.96
C LEU A 48 7.08 -14.79 5.92
N TYR A 49 7.91 -14.23 6.81
CA TYR A 49 9.37 -14.42 6.77
C TYR A 49 9.79 -15.89 6.89
N SER A 50 9.10 -16.68 7.72
CA SER A 50 9.34 -18.12 7.86
C SER A 50 9.15 -18.86 6.53
N TYR A 51 8.09 -18.53 5.80
CA TYR A 51 7.83 -19.07 4.46
C TYR A 51 8.87 -18.59 3.44
N PHE A 52 9.22 -17.31 3.48
CA PHE A 52 10.19 -16.74 2.54
C PHE A 52 11.57 -17.38 2.67
N LYS A 53 12.01 -17.62 3.91
CA LYS A 53 13.27 -18.31 4.20
C LYS A 53 13.28 -19.74 3.65
N LEU A 54 12.16 -20.45 3.72
CA LEU A 54 12.04 -21.84 3.26
C LEU A 54 11.91 -21.95 1.74
N LEU A 55 11.20 -21.02 1.10
CA LEU A 55 10.86 -21.07 -0.32
C LEU A 55 11.91 -20.39 -1.22
N GLY A 56 12.76 -19.53 -0.65
CA GLY A 56 13.74 -18.73 -1.37
C GLY A 56 13.15 -17.46 -1.99
N GLU A 57 14.02 -16.57 -2.45
CA GLU A 57 13.66 -15.22 -2.92
C GLU A 57 12.64 -15.22 -4.07
N GLN A 58 12.83 -16.08 -5.07
CA GLN A 58 11.95 -16.15 -6.24
C GLN A 58 10.50 -16.44 -5.86
N ARG A 59 10.28 -17.49 -5.05
CA ARG A 59 8.94 -17.90 -4.61
C ARG A 59 8.32 -16.90 -3.63
N SER A 60 9.14 -16.24 -2.82
CA SER A 60 8.69 -15.13 -1.97
C SER A 60 8.16 -13.96 -2.81
N GLY A 61 8.82 -13.66 -3.92
CA GLY A 61 8.36 -12.68 -4.90
C GLY A 61 7.03 -13.06 -5.55
N GLU A 62 6.82 -14.34 -5.85
CA GLU A 62 5.53 -14.86 -6.37
C GLU A 62 4.40 -14.66 -5.36
N ILE A 63 4.63 -14.95 -4.08
CA ILE A 63 3.65 -14.70 -3.01
C ILE A 63 3.24 -13.23 -3.00
N MET A 64 4.22 -12.32 -2.98
CA MET A 64 3.92 -10.88 -2.97
C MET A 64 3.19 -10.41 -4.22
N LYS A 65 3.52 -10.98 -5.37
CA LYS A 65 2.86 -10.68 -6.63
C LYS A 65 1.39 -11.13 -6.63
N GLU A 66 1.10 -12.31 -6.10
CA GLU A 66 -0.27 -12.83 -5.99
C GLU A 66 -1.10 -12.02 -4.99
N LEU A 67 -0.58 -11.74 -3.79
CA LEU A 67 -1.26 -10.87 -2.82
C LEU A 67 -1.63 -9.52 -3.44
N LYS A 68 -0.67 -8.91 -4.14
CA LYS A 68 -0.90 -7.65 -4.85
C LYS A 68 -2.00 -7.78 -5.91
N ALA A 69 -1.95 -8.85 -6.72
CA ALA A 69 -2.93 -9.08 -7.78
C ALA A 69 -4.36 -9.26 -7.24
N ILE A 70 -4.51 -9.96 -6.11
CA ILE A 70 -5.80 -10.15 -5.43
C ILE A 70 -6.39 -8.80 -5.02
N ILE A 71 -5.60 -7.93 -4.37
CA ILE A 71 -6.08 -6.58 -4.00
C ILE A 71 -6.44 -5.78 -5.25
N GLN A 72 -5.54 -5.77 -6.25
CA GLN A 72 -5.72 -5.01 -7.48
C GLN A 72 -6.98 -5.39 -8.27
N ALA A 73 -7.42 -6.65 -8.20
CA ALA A 73 -8.65 -7.10 -8.85
C ALA A 73 -9.92 -6.44 -8.29
N HIS A 74 -9.87 -5.92 -7.07
CA HIS A 74 -11.00 -5.27 -6.39
C HIS A 74 -10.91 -3.73 -6.42
N LEU A 75 -9.84 -3.19 -7.02
CA LEU A 75 -9.61 -1.74 -7.14
C LEU A 75 -10.35 -1.14 -8.34
N ARG A 76 -10.87 0.08 -8.15
CA ARG A 76 -11.40 0.91 -9.23
C ARG A 76 -10.27 1.62 -9.99
N PRO A 77 -10.49 2.14 -11.21
CA PRO A 77 -9.47 2.78 -12.04
C PRO A 77 -8.69 3.94 -11.39
N TYR A 78 -9.25 4.59 -10.37
CA TYR A 78 -8.62 5.72 -9.68
C TYR A 78 -8.05 5.36 -8.30
N ASP A 79 -8.30 4.14 -7.82
CA ASP A 79 -7.73 3.71 -6.57
C ASP A 79 -6.22 3.50 -6.73
N LYS A 80 -5.48 3.79 -5.66
CA LYS A 80 -4.03 3.59 -5.61
C LYS A 80 -3.71 2.43 -4.69
N LEU A 81 -2.56 1.80 -4.93
CA LEU A 81 -2.02 0.70 -4.15
C LEU A 81 -0.57 1.02 -3.77
N TYR A 82 -0.25 0.89 -2.49
CA TYR A 82 1.10 1.11 -1.95
C TYR A 82 1.52 -0.15 -1.20
N VAL A 83 2.66 -0.73 -1.57
CA VAL A 83 3.25 -1.86 -0.87
C VAL A 83 4.35 -1.33 0.04
N LEU A 84 4.05 -1.17 1.32
CA LEU A 84 5.00 -0.65 2.30
C LEU A 84 5.98 -1.72 2.75
N SER A 85 5.46 -2.94 2.95
CA SER A 85 6.24 -4.12 3.29
C SER A 85 5.45 -5.39 2.92
N PRO A 86 6.07 -6.57 2.99
CA PRO A 86 5.35 -7.83 2.83
C PRO A 86 4.18 -8.03 3.79
N ARG A 87 4.19 -7.34 4.94
CA ARG A 87 3.15 -7.41 5.96
C ARG A 87 2.15 -6.26 5.89
N SER A 88 2.34 -5.31 4.98
CA SER A 88 1.62 -4.04 5.02
C SER A 88 1.41 -3.49 3.61
N ILE A 89 0.17 -3.60 3.13
CA ILE A 89 -0.25 -3.03 1.85
C ILE A 89 -1.38 -2.03 2.11
N LEU A 90 -1.30 -0.85 1.51
CA LEU A 90 -2.34 0.17 1.59
C LEU A 90 -3.04 0.35 0.26
N THR A 91 -4.31 0.72 0.32
CA THR A 91 -5.03 1.28 -0.82
C THR A 91 -5.60 2.65 -0.47
N LEU A 92 -5.65 3.53 -1.47
CA LEU A 92 -6.32 4.83 -1.38
C LEU A 92 -7.46 4.83 -2.39
N SER A 93 -8.69 4.93 -1.92
CA SER A 93 -9.90 4.97 -2.72
C SER A 93 -10.53 6.36 -2.64
N PRO A 94 -10.30 7.26 -3.61
CA PRO A 94 -10.91 8.58 -3.62
C PRO A 94 -12.39 8.51 -4.03
N ASP A 95 -13.16 9.53 -3.67
CA ASP A 95 -14.60 9.66 -3.96
C ASP A 95 -15.37 8.39 -3.53
N CYS A 96 -15.11 7.95 -2.30
CA CYS A 96 -15.66 6.71 -1.76
C CYS A 96 -15.95 6.84 -0.26
N LYS A 97 -16.92 6.05 0.20
CA LYS A 97 -17.25 5.88 1.62
C LYS A 97 -16.86 4.50 2.10
N THR A 98 -16.63 4.38 3.40
CA THR A 98 -16.12 3.15 4.01
C THR A 98 -16.97 1.94 3.65
N GLU A 99 -18.30 2.04 3.69
CA GLU A 99 -19.21 0.92 3.46
C GLU A 99 -19.09 0.37 2.03
N ILE A 100 -18.81 1.24 1.05
CA ILE A 100 -18.62 0.84 -0.35
C ILE A 100 -17.30 0.09 -0.50
N VAL A 101 -16.26 0.52 0.22
CA VAL A 101 -14.94 -0.10 0.15
C VAL A 101 -14.92 -1.44 0.89
N GLU A 102 -15.56 -1.50 2.06
CA GLU A 102 -15.78 -2.75 2.81
C GLU A 102 -16.49 -3.79 1.95
N ALA A 103 -17.62 -3.43 1.32
CA ALA A 103 -18.37 -4.35 0.45
C ALA A 103 -17.54 -4.88 -0.73
N ARG A 104 -16.54 -4.13 -1.22
CA ARG A 104 -15.64 -4.60 -2.28
C ARG A 104 -14.61 -5.61 -1.79
N PHE A 105 -14.27 -5.59 -0.51
CA PHE A 105 -13.26 -6.47 0.08
C PHE A 105 -13.85 -7.58 0.97
N ASP A 106 -15.17 -7.60 1.19
CA ASP A 106 -15.87 -8.57 2.04
C ASP A 106 -15.62 -10.03 1.62
N GLU A 107 -15.53 -10.27 0.30
CA GLU A 107 -15.31 -11.61 -0.26
C GLU A 107 -13.83 -11.92 -0.53
N VAL A 108 -12.91 -11.00 -0.20
CA VAL A 108 -11.50 -11.19 -0.53
C VAL A 108 -10.91 -12.30 0.33
N VAL A 109 -10.28 -13.29 -0.30
CA VAL A 109 -9.52 -14.33 0.40
C VAL A 109 -8.11 -14.35 -0.16
N PHE A 110 -7.13 -14.21 0.73
CA PHE A 110 -5.72 -14.24 0.36
C PHE A 110 -5.18 -15.67 0.36
N GLN A 111 -5.39 -16.35 -0.76
CA GLN A 111 -4.80 -17.65 -1.02
C GLN A 111 -3.72 -17.54 -2.09
N VAL A 112 -2.51 -18.00 -1.75
CA VAL A 112 -1.36 -18.05 -2.66
C VAL A 112 -0.92 -19.50 -2.80
N ASN A 113 -1.08 -20.07 -3.99
CA ASN A 113 -0.98 -21.52 -4.22
C ASN A 113 -1.85 -22.34 -3.23
N HIS A 114 -1.22 -22.96 -2.23
CA HIS A 114 -1.87 -23.75 -1.17
C HIS A 114 -1.77 -23.10 0.22
N LEU A 115 -1.19 -21.90 0.31
CA LEU A 115 -1.05 -21.14 1.54
C LEU A 115 -2.23 -20.18 1.66
N ILE A 116 -3.06 -20.37 2.69
CA ILE A 116 -4.00 -19.35 3.14
C ILE A 116 -3.20 -18.41 4.04
N VAL A 117 -3.21 -17.12 3.69
CA VAL A 117 -2.50 -16.09 4.42
C VAL A 117 -3.47 -15.45 5.40
N ASP A 118 -3.17 -15.50 6.70
CA ASP A 118 -3.94 -14.76 7.70
C ASP A 118 -3.71 -13.25 7.55
N TYR A 119 -4.79 -12.47 7.71
CA TYR A 119 -4.76 -11.03 7.52
C TYR A 119 -5.82 -10.31 8.36
N GLU A 120 -5.61 -9.01 8.54
CA GLU A 120 -6.57 -8.06 9.07
C GLU A 120 -6.74 -6.94 8.04
N ILE A 121 -7.98 -6.48 7.84
CA ILE A 121 -8.28 -5.31 7.01
C ILE A 121 -8.82 -4.20 7.90
N GLN A 122 -8.23 -3.02 7.78
CA GLN A 122 -8.66 -1.82 8.49
C GLN A 122 -9.04 -0.73 7.49
N PHE A 123 -10.05 0.05 7.84
CA PHE A 123 -10.58 1.12 7.01
C PHE A 123 -10.54 2.44 7.77
N MET A 124 -10.07 3.49 7.10
CA MET A 124 -10.07 4.85 7.60
C MET A 124 -10.71 5.77 6.56
N GLU A 125 -11.76 6.47 6.96
CA GLU A 125 -12.34 7.54 6.16
C GLU A 125 -11.68 8.88 6.46
N LEU A 126 -11.26 9.58 5.41
CA LEU A 126 -10.76 10.93 5.44
C LEU A 126 -11.81 11.86 4.83
N ASN A 127 -12.35 12.75 5.67
CA ASN A 127 -13.36 13.74 5.30
C ASN A 127 -12.76 15.12 4.93
N SER A 128 -11.44 15.21 4.91
CA SER A 128 -10.70 16.42 4.57
C SER A 128 -9.29 16.07 4.10
N PRO A 129 -8.69 16.90 3.22
CA PRO A 129 -7.27 16.80 2.90
C PRO A 129 -6.43 16.82 4.18
N ILE A 130 -5.42 15.96 4.25
CA ILE A 130 -4.48 15.92 5.36
C ILE A 130 -3.14 16.53 4.96
N ASP A 131 -2.53 17.27 5.89
CA ASP A 131 -1.22 17.87 5.69
C ASP A 131 -0.07 16.97 6.15
N SER A 132 -0.38 15.95 6.96
CA SER A 132 0.57 14.98 7.50
C SER A 132 0.02 13.57 7.44
N ILE A 133 0.91 12.59 7.21
CA ILE A 133 0.63 11.16 7.20
C ILE A 133 0.46 10.59 8.62
N GLU A 134 0.94 11.31 9.66
CA GLU A 134 0.94 10.80 11.04
C GLU A 134 -0.41 10.28 11.54
N PRO A 135 -1.57 10.88 11.23
CA PRO A 135 -2.87 10.37 11.67
C PRO A 135 -3.16 8.98 11.11
N ILE A 136 -2.77 8.75 9.84
CA ILE A 136 -2.89 7.45 9.18
C ILE A 136 -2.00 6.45 9.92
N TRP A 137 -0.71 6.75 10.10
CA TRP A 137 0.19 5.85 10.81
C TRP A 137 -0.24 5.56 12.24
N LYS A 138 -0.70 6.56 12.99
CA LYS A 138 -1.17 6.36 14.37
C LYS A 138 -2.37 5.42 14.43
N HIS A 139 -3.31 5.55 13.50
CA HIS A 139 -4.47 4.66 13.45
C HIS A 139 -4.07 3.24 13.04
N LEU A 140 -3.24 3.10 12.01
CA LEU A 140 -2.76 1.80 11.52
C LEU A 140 -1.83 1.09 12.50
N LEU A 141 -1.09 1.83 13.33
CA LEU A 141 -0.20 1.27 14.37
C LEU A 141 -0.93 1.02 15.70
N ALA A 142 -1.97 1.79 16.04
CA ALA A 142 -2.71 1.62 17.28
C ALA A 142 -3.46 0.27 17.35
N SER A 143 -3.95 -0.19 16.22
CA SER A 143 -4.64 -1.46 16.07
C SER A 143 -3.70 -2.68 16.21
N SER A 144 -2.44 -2.56 15.80
CA SER A 144 -1.42 -3.62 15.97
C SER A 144 -1.05 -3.96 17.43
N LYS A 145 -1.51 -3.16 18.41
CA LYS A 145 -1.27 -3.40 19.85
C LYS A 145 -2.35 -4.22 20.54
N SER A 146 -3.39 -4.63 19.83
CA SER A 146 -4.48 -5.44 20.39
C SER A 146 -4.32 -6.93 20.05
N THR A 147 -3.17 -7.53 20.35
CA THR A 147 -3.05 -8.99 20.55
C THR A 147 -1.86 -9.33 21.42
#